data_AF-A0A7X7Y3A4-F1
#
_entry.id   AF-A0A7X7Y3A4-F1
#
_cell.length_a   1.000
_cell.length_b   1.000
_cell.length_c   1.000
_cell.angle_alpha   90.00
_cell.angle_beta   90.00
_cell.angle_gamma   90.00
#
_symmetry.space_group_name_H-M   'P 1'
#
loop_
_entity.id
_entity.type
_entity.pdbx_description
1 polymer ?
#
loop_
_entity_poly.entity_id
_entity_poly.type
_entity_poly.pdbx_seq_one_letter_code
_entity_poly.pdbx_strand_id
1 'polypeptide(L)'
;MTFIDLEGLMPNIILEDLRLNMKNTYITQLTVLTVKSLLPLEKEVGNEIDYMRFKEELKLWMEYCIEGEASPLSTFKGFDGNSYLNYYDETYYTRLIPIIVSNTDLGIIEKQLIKNILFFSGSINNLLEWLMIGVLIYLSTQKNQDLIDGLKEYIINFSQRDLLERHGQDFRLDIDRLPNSIRVSFERERINILNVLNGVKSDMYKNLQDCLGILNKGMPTTSIGRIIYGATQETDIETLDVFYVNLNKYLSKLRKGRIPLEDLKINDYVLPDIFGFEEGDMFYHSLLNHSKVIKKEVRADGLTSLISTKSGNYLFKRNLR
;
A
#
# COMPACT_ATOMS: atom_id res chain seq x y z
N MET A 1 -24.79 -10.14 9.02
CA MET A 1 -23.63 -9.32 8.65
C MET A 1 -22.46 -10.25 8.45
N THR A 2 -21.72 -10.10 7.36
CA THR A 2 -20.60 -10.98 7.02
C THR A 2 -19.33 -10.49 7.72
N PHE A 3 -18.53 -11.41 8.29
CA PHE A 3 -17.27 -11.09 8.95
C PHE A 3 -16.12 -11.19 7.96
N ILE A 4 -15.13 -10.29 8.04
CA ILE A 4 -13.91 -10.36 7.24
C ILE A 4 -12.84 -11.12 8.01
N ASP A 5 -12.32 -12.21 7.44
CA ASP A 5 -11.08 -12.81 7.93
C ASP A 5 -9.88 -11.93 7.54
N LEU A 6 -9.29 -11.26 8.53
CA LEU A 6 -8.10 -10.43 8.33
C LEU A 6 -6.92 -11.21 7.74
N GLU A 7 -6.72 -12.47 8.15
CA GLU A 7 -5.62 -13.28 7.63
C GLU A 7 -5.87 -13.73 6.18
N GLY A 8 -7.14 -13.70 5.73
CA GLY A 8 -7.54 -13.95 4.33
C GLY A 8 -7.30 -12.78 3.39
N LEU A 9 -7.23 -11.53 3.87
CA LEU A 9 -7.11 -10.35 2.99
C LEU A 9 -5.83 -10.36 2.15
N MET A 10 -4.69 -10.66 2.77
CA MET A 10 -3.38 -10.64 2.09
C MET A 10 -3.26 -11.70 1.00
N PRO A 11 -3.56 -12.99 1.24
CA PRO A 11 -3.63 -13.99 0.19
C PRO A 11 -4.54 -13.60 -0.98
N ASN A 12 -5.71 -13.01 -0.68
CA ASN A 12 -6.67 -12.61 -1.71
C ASN A 12 -6.17 -11.46 -2.61
N ILE A 13 -5.23 -10.62 -2.18
CA ILE A 13 -4.54 -9.68 -3.09
C ILE A 13 -3.79 -10.44 -4.18
N ILE A 14 -3.05 -11.48 -3.78
CA ILE A 14 -2.21 -12.27 -4.68
C ILE A 14 -3.07 -13.10 -5.63
N LEU A 15 -4.12 -13.73 -5.09
CA LEU A 15 -5.09 -14.48 -5.90
C LEU A 15 -5.79 -13.57 -6.91
N GLU A 16 -6.17 -12.35 -6.53
CA GLU A 16 -6.78 -11.40 -7.46
C GLU A 16 -5.82 -10.96 -8.57
N ASP A 17 -4.54 -10.71 -8.25
CA ASP A 17 -3.51 -10.38 -9.25
C ASP A 17 -3.32 -11.55 -10.24
N LEU A 18 -3.17 -12.78 -9.73
CA LEU A 18 -3.04 -13.98 -10.54
C LEU A 18 -4.29 -14.24 -11.40
N ARG A 19 -5.49 -14.02 -10.85
CA ARG A 19 -6.75 -14.22 -11.57
C ARG A 19 -6.90 -13.23 -12.72
N LEU A 20 -6.52 -11.97 -12.52
CA LEU A 20 -6.62 -10.92 -13.54
C LEU A 20 -5.52 -11.03 -14.60
N ASN A 21 -4.29 -11.32 -14.18
CA ASN A 21 -3.11 -11.15 -15.02
C ASN A 21 -2.44 -12.46 -15.43
N MET A 22 -2.86 -13.61 -14.88
CA MET A 22 -2.26 -14.94 -15.05
C MET A 22 -0.78 -15.05 -14.60
N LYS A 23 -0.23 -13.97 -14.03
CA LYS A 23 1.13 -13.86 -13.51
C LYS A 23 1.12 -12.81 -12.39
N ASN A 24 2.12 -12.88 -11.50
CA ASN A 24 2.34 -11.82 -10.52
C ASN A 24 2.80 -10.55 -11.26
N THR A 25 2.19 -9.41 -10.93
CA THR A 25 2.48 -8.11 -11.55
C THR A 25 2.98 -7.10 -10.51
N TYR A 26 2.96 -5.82 -10.88
CA TYR A 26 3.25 -4.73 -9.95
C TYR A 26 2.34 -4.73 -8.72
N ILE A 27 1.12 -5.29 -8.80
CA ILE A 27 0.19 -5.39 -7.67
C ILE A 27 0.80 -6.25 -6.54
N THR A 28 1.22 -7.46 -6.88
CA THR A 28 1.91 -8.35 -5.94
C THR A 28 3.24 -7.76 -5.48
N GLN A 29 4.01 -7.15 -6.39
CA GLN A 29 5.31 -6.58 -6.06
C GLN A 29 5.19 -5.41 -5.06
N LEU A 30 4.29 -4.45 -5.30
CA LEU A 30 4.01 -3.34 -4.37
C LEU A 30 3.54 -3.82 -3.01
N THR A 31 2.74 -4.89 -2.98
CA THR A 31 2.31 -5.53 -1.74
C THR A 31 3.53 -6.04 -0.97
N VAL A 32 4.43 -6.77 -1.62
CA VAL A 32 5.68 -7.25 -1.01
C VAL A 32 6.56 -6.09 -0.53
N LEU A 33 6.75 -5.04 -1.33
CA LEU A 33 7.56 -3.87 -0.93
C LEU A 33 7.00 -3.17 0.31
N THR A 34 5.67 -3.07 0.40
CA THR A 34 5.00 -2.52 1.58
C THR A 34 5.27 -3.38 2.81
N VAL A 35 5.09 -4.71 2.70
CA VAL A 35 5.36 -5.64 3.80
C VAL A 35 6.82 -5.60 4.24
N LYS A 36 7.77 -5.53 3.29
CA LYS A 36 9.19 -5.38 3.59
C LYS A 36 9.48 -4.10 4.39
N SER A 37 8.68 -3.05 4.18
CA SER A 37 8.90 -1.75 4.79
C SER A 37 8.19 -1.56 6.12
N LEU A 38 7.42 -2.54 6.59
CA LEU A 38 6.80 -2.49 7.92
C LEU A 38 7.85 -2.74 9.01
N LEU A 39 7.87 -1.86 10.00
CA LEU A 39 8.70 -1.94 11.20
C LEU A 39 7.83 -1.85 12.46
N PRO A 40 8.10 -2.65 13.50
CA PRO A 40 7.51 -2.46 14.82
C PRO A 40 7.79 -1.06 15.36
N LEU A 41 6.79 -0.43 15.98
CA LEU A 41 6.96 0.83 16.69
C LEU A 41 7.79 0.60 17.96
N GLU A 42 8.74 1.51 18.24
CA GLU A 42 9.64 1.38 19.39
C GLU A 42 8.92 1.55 20.74
N LYS A 43 7.89 2.39 20.80
CA LYS A 43 7.24 2.83 22.04
C LYS A 43 5.82 2.31 22.25
N GLU A 44 5.21 1.72 21.23
CA GLU A 44 3.81 1.34 21.21
C GLU A 44 3.63 0.00 20.51
N VAL A 45 2.60 -0.77 20.86
CA VAL A 45 2.30 -2.03 20.19
C VAL A 45 1.63 -1.74 18.84
N GLY A 46 2.43 -1.75 17.78
CA GLY A 46 1.98 -1.57 16.41
C GLY A 46 3.15 -1.56 15.45
N ASN A 47 2.84 -1.32 14.18
CA ASN A 47 3.79 -1.33 13.08
C ASN A 47 3.58 -0.08 12.23
N GLU A 48 4.68 0.54 11.80
CA GLU A 48 4.71 1.65 10.88
C GLU A 48 5.46 1.33 9.60
N ILE A 49 5.25 2.13 8.57
CA ILE A 49 6.07 2.07 7.36
C ILE A 49 7.36 2.86 7.59
N ASP A 50 8.51 2.22 7.42
CA ASP A 50 9.78 2.90 7.20
C ASP A 50 9.76 3.52 5.80
N TYR A 51 9.39 4.80 5.73
CA TYR A 51 9.30 5.53 4.46
C TYR A 51 10.66 5.77 3.81
N MET A 52 11.76 5.72 4.56
CA MET A 52 13.10 5.74 3.96
C MET A 52 13.33 4.43 3.21
N ARG A 53 13.12 3.29 3.87
CA ARG A 53 13.19 1.97 3.24
C ARG A 53 12.27 1.87 2.03
N PHE A 54 11.01 2.25 2.22
CA PHE A 54 9.97 2.12 1.20
C PHE A 54 10.31 2.93 -0.05
N LYS A 55 10.83 4.16 0.12
CA LYS A 55 11.28 5.00 -1.00
C LYS A 55 12.43 4.37 -1.78
N GLU A 56 13.43 3.82 -1.08
CA GLU A 56 14.59 3.20 -1.74
C GLU A 56 14.23 1.86 -2.41
N GLU A 57 13.35 1.07 -1.80
CA GLU A 57 12.77 -0.13 -2.40
C GLU A 57 11.98 0.21 -3.68
N LEU A 58 11.18 1.27 -3.68
CA LEU A 58 10.47 1.74 -4.87
C LEU A 58 11.41 2.19 -5.98
N LYS A 59 12.46 2.95 -5.66
CA LYS A 59 13.48 3.36 -6.65
C LYS A 59 14.18 2.17 -7.28
N LEU A 60 14.59 1.21 -6.46
CA LEU A 60 15.23 -0.01 -6.94
C LEU A 60 14.27 -0.82 -7.81
N TRP A 61 13.01 -0.93 -7.38
CA TRP A 61 11.95 -1.59 -8.13
C TRP A 61 11.68 -0.98 -9.51
N MET A 62 11.76 0.35 -9.65
CA MET A 62 11.65 1.03 -10.96
C MET A 62 12.65 0.50 -11.99
N GLU A 63 13.79 -0.01 -11.54
CA GLU A 63 14.86 -0.48 -12.41
C GLU A 63 14.69 -1.93 -12.86
N TYR A 64 13.93 -2.78 -12.14
CA TYR A 64 13.71 -4.17 -12.56
C TYR A 64 12.24 -4.53 -12.84
N CYS A 65 11.31 -3.59 -12.66
CA CYS A 65 9.90 -3.81 -12.99
C CYS A 65 9.73 -4.09 -14.49
N ILE A 66 9.09 -5.20 -14.81
CA ILE A 66 8.81 -5.64 -16.18
C ILE A 66 7.43 -5.05 -16.57
N GLU A 67 7.43 -4.07 -17.50
CA GLU A 67 6.28 -3.48 -18.23
C GLU A 67 5.58 -2.21 -17.68
N GLY A 68 5.38 -1.23 -18.59
CA GLY A 68 4.08 -0.61 -18.90
C GLY A 68 3.62 0.64 -18.15
N GLU A 69 3.23 1.69 -18.88
CA GLU A 69 2.69 2.99 -18.42
C GLU A 69 1.40 2.90 -17.59
N ALA A 70 1.44 2.49 -16.32
CA ALA A 70 0.33 2.71 -15.36
C ALA A 70 0.69 2.52 -13.88
N SER A 71 1.97 2.32 -13.56
CA SER A 71 2.38 2.10 -12.18
C SER A 71 2.35 3.39 -11.35
N PRO A 72 2.12 3.35 -10.02
CA PRO A 72 2.29 4.50 -9.11
C PRO A 72 3.63 5.23 -9.25
N LEU A 73 4.60 4.59 -9.92
CA LEU A 73 5.87 5.14 -10.38
C LEU A 73 5.77 6.44 -11.18
N SER A 74 4.65 6.72 -11.85
CA SER A 74 4.45 8.02 -12.52
C SER A 74 4.51 9.19 -11.52
N THR A 75 4.05 9.00 -10.29
CA THR A 75 4.11 10.03 -9.23
C THR A 75 5.52 10.31 -8.71
N PHE A 76 6.49 9.45 -9.02
CA PHE A 76 7.90 9.62 -8.66
C PHE A 76 8.74 10.20 -9.80
N LYS A 77 8.24 10.18 -11.04
CA LYS A 77 8.91 10.76 -12.20
C LYS A 77 8.43 12.19 -12.43
N GLY A 78 9.19 13.18 -11.94
CA GLY A 78 8.89 14.60 -12.14
C GLY A 78 7.70 15.07 -11.29
N PHE A 79 7.97 15.53 -10.08
CA PHE A 79 6.92 16.00 -9.18
C PHE A 79 6.25 17.27 -9.72
N ASP A 80 4.94 17.17 -9.93
CA ASP A 80 4.06 18.30 -10.21
C ASP A 80 2.95 18.34 -9.15
N GLY A 81 2.79 19.50 -8.52
CA GLY A 81 1.84 19.69 -7.42
C GLY A 81 0.39 19.44 -7.85
N ASN A 82 0.02 19.83 -9.07
CA ASN A 82 -1.34 19.59 -9.58
C ASN A 82 -1.59 18.10 -9.86
N SER A 83 -0.63 17.42 -10.46
CA SER A 83 -0.66 15.97 -10.66
C SER A 83 -0.78 15.24 -9.32
N TYR A 84 -0.01 15.65 -8.30
CA TYR A 84 -0.09 15.07 -6.96
C TYR A 84 -1.46 15.26 -6.30
N LEU A 85 -2.05 16.46 -6.39
CA LEU A 85 -3.35 16.77 -5.78
C LEU A 85 -4.53 16.09 -6.48
N ASN A 86 -4.39 15.70 -7.75
CA ASN A 86 -5.45 15.07 -8.54
C ASN A 86 -5.17 13.60 -8.88
N TYR A 87 -4.02 13.05 -8.45
CA TYR A 87 -3.66 11.67 -8.73
C TYR A 87 -4.66 10.72 -8.09
N TYR A 88 -5.24 9.81 -8.88
CA TYR A 88 -6.10 8.72 -8.43
C TYR A 88 -5.37 7.39 -8.62
N ASP A 89 -5.46 6.51 -7.62
CA ASP A 89 -4.88 5.17 -7.66
C ASP A 89 -5.91 4.17 -7.13
N GLU A 90 -6.30 3.21 -7.95
CA GLU A 90 -7.23 2.14 -7.57
C GLU A 90 -6.55 0.98 -6.83
N THR A 91 -5.21 0.98 -6.79
CA THR A 91 -4.38 -0.10 -6.24
C THR A 91 -3.86 0.19 -4.83
N TYR A 92 -4.38 1.21 -4.13
CA TYR A 92 -4.00 1.47 -2.72
C TYR A 92 -4.17 0.25 -1.82
N TYR A 93 -5.11 -0.66 -2.12
CA TYR A 93 -5.26 -1.92 -1.39
C TYR A 93 -3.96 -2.72 -1.25
N THR A 94 -3.05 -2.64 -2.23
CA THR A 94 -1.72 -3.28 -2.18
C THR A 94 -0.86 -2.80 -1.02
N ARG A 95 -1.09 -1.57 -0.55
CA ARG A 95 -0.31 -0.92 0.51
C ARG A 95 -1.08 -0.81 1.83
N LEU A 96 -2.38 -0.55 1.73
CA LEU A 96 -3.22 -0.33 2.90
C LEU A 96 -3.61 -1.62 3.62
N ILE A 97 -3.85 -2.72 2.90
CA ILE A 97 -4.15 -4.01 3.54
C ILE A 97 -2.98 -4.52 4.39
N PRO A 98 -1.71 -4.52 3.93
CA PRO A 98 -0.57 -4.84 4.79
C PRO A 98 -0.54 -4.05 6.09
N ILE A 99 -0.84 -2.74 6.03
CA ILE A 99 -0.90 -1.86 7.22
C ILE A 99 -2.03 -2.30 8.16
N ILE A 100 -3.22 -2.57 7.65
CA ILE A 100 -4.38 -2.98 8.45
C ILE A 100 -4.14 -4.36 9.09
N VAL A 101 -3.66 -5.33 8.31
CA VAL A 101 -3.44 -6.70 8.79
C VAL A 101 -2.33 -6.74 9.84
N SER A 102 -1.31 -5.91 9.73
CA SER A 102 -0.22 -5.84 10.71
C SER A 102 -0.54 -5.03 11.97
N ASN A 103 -1.69 -4.35 12.08
CA ASN A 103 -1.99 -3.46 13.21
C ASN A 103 -3.33 -3.77 13.89
N THR A 104 -3.36 -3.73 15.22
CA THR A 104 -4.59 -3.95 16.01
C THR A 104 -5.25 -2.66 16.48
N ASP A 105 -4.50 -1.57 16.61
CA ASP A 105 -5.00 -0.28 17.09
C ASP A 105 -5.49 0.59 15.93
N LEU A 106 -6.73 1.11 16.04
CA LEU A 106 -7.32 1.94 14.99
C LEU A 106 -6.57 3.25 14.77
N GLY A 107 -6.04 3.87 15.84
CA GLY A 107 -5.28 5.12 15.73
C GLY A 107 -3.98 4.92 14.97
N ILE A 108 -3.29 3.80 15.19
CA ILE A 108 -2.09 3.43 14.42
C ILE A 108 -2.46 3.13 12.95
N ILE A 109 -3.54 2.36 12.72
CA ILE A 109 -4.03 2.08 11.37
C ILE A 109 -4.32 3.40 10.64
N GLU A 110 -5.18 4.25 11.20
CA GLU A 110 -5.55 5.56 10.64
C GLU A 110 -4.31 6.38 10.29
N LYS A 111 -3.40 6.54 11.25
CA LYS A 111 -2.15 7.31 11.08
C LYS A 111 -1.34 6.78 9.90
N GLN A 112 -1.14 5.47 9.80
CA GLN A 112 -0.33 4.86 8.74
C GLN A 112 -1.04 4.86 7.38
N LEU A 113 -2.37 4.69 7.35
CA LEU A 113 -3.15 4.80 6.12
C LEU A 113 -3.06 6.21 5.54
N ILE A 114 -3.27 7.24 6.36
CA ILE A 114 -3.19 8.65 5.94
C ILE A 114 -1.78 8.95 5.42
N LYS A 115 -0.73 8.59 6.19
CA LYS A 115 0.66 8.75 5.76
C LYS A 115 0.94 8.09 4.41
N ASN A 116 0.47 6.85 4.23
CA ASN A 116 0.70 6.11 3.00
C ASN A 116 -0.03 6.75 1.82
N ILE A 117 -1.27 7.20 2.00
CA ILE A 117 -2.01 7.88 0.94
C ILE A 117 -1.32 9.19 0.56
N LEU A 118 -0.96 10.03 1.54
CA LEU A 118 -0.30 11.31 1.33
C LEU A 118 1.10 11.17 0.71
N PHE A 119 1.77 10.04 0.91
CA PHE A 119 3.04 9.74 0.23
C PHE A 119 2.89 9.63 -1.30
N PHE A 120 1.72 9.20 -1.82
CA PHE A 120 1.49 9.07 -3.27
C PHE A 120 0.57 10.17 -3.84
N SER A 121 -0.45 10.60 -3.11
CA SER A 121 -1.46 11.54 -3.58
C SER A 121 -1.89 12.53 -2.51
N GLY A 122 -2.10 13.79 -2.90
CA GLY A 122 -2.76 14.80 -2.08
C GLY A 122 -4.27 14.91 -2.35
N SER A 123 -4.83 13.98 -3.13
CA SER A 123 -6.26 13.93 -3.44
C SER A 123 -7.07 13.62 -2.19
N ILE A 124 -7.92 14.56 -1.79
CA ILE A 124 -8.84 14.39 -0.66
C ILE A 124 -9.87 13.30 -0.93
N ASN A 125 -10.27 13.11 -2.19
CA ASN A 125 -11.19 12.04 -2.56
C ASN A 125 -10.56 10.67 -2.27
N ASN A 126 -9.32 10.43 -2.71
CA ASN A 126 -8.61 9.19 -2.41
C ASN A 126 -8.42 9.02 -0.91
N LEU A 127 -7.99 10.09 -0.24
CA LEU A 127 -7.73 10.08 1.20
C LEU A 127 -8.94 9.56 1.95
N LEU A 128 -10.11 10.17 1.71
CA LEU A 128 -11.31 9.78 2.43
C LEU A 128 -11.86 8.42 1.99
N GLU A 129 -11.87 8.09 0.70
CA GLU A 129 -12.38 6.78 0.24
C GLU A 129 -11.58 5.64 0.88
N TRP A 130 -10.26 5.70 0.77
CA TRP A 130 -9.39 4.62 1.23
C TRP A 130 -9.24 4.58 2.74
N LEU A 131 -9.32 5.74 3.42
CA LEU A 131 -9.43 5.78 4.87
C LEU A 131 -10.72 5.10 5.35
N MET A 132 -11.86 5.40 4.72
CA MET A 132 -13.13 4.77 5.06
C MET A 132 -13.14 3.26 4.79
N ILE A 133 -12.50 2.80 3.73
CA ILE A 133 -12.31 1.36 3.49
C ILE A 133 -11.46 0.73 4.61
N GLY A 134 -10.39 1.39 5.05
CA GLY A 134 -9.58 0.90 6.16
C GLY A 134 -10.34 0.80 7.49
N VAL A 135 -11.11 1.85 7.81
CA VAL A 135 -12.00 1.86 9.00
C VAL A 135 -13.08 0.79 8.87
N LEU A 136 -13.68 0.60 7.69
CA LEU A 136 -14.66 -0.45 7.43
C LEU A 136 -14.09 -1.84 7.69
N ILE A 137 -12.89 -2.12 7.16
CA ILE A 137 -12.20 -3.40 7.41
C ILE A 137 -11.95 -3.56 8.91
N TYR A 138 -11.44 -2.54 9.60
CA TYR A 138 -11.23 -2.60 11.05
C TYR A 138 -12.53 -2.89 11.81
N LEU A 139 -13.59 -2.12 11.59
CA LEU A 139 -14.88 -2.28 12.28
C LEU A 139 -15.52 -3.64 11.98
N SER A 140 -15.37 -4.17 10.76
CA SER A 140 -15.89 -5.50 10.39
C SER A 140 -15.28 -6.65 11.20
N THR A 141 -14.13 -6.40 11.84
CA THR A 141 -13.45 -7.37 12.70
C THR A 141 -13.87 -7.26 14.17
N GLN A 142 -14.57 -6.18 14.53
CA GLN A 142 -15.12 -5.97 15.86
C GLN A 142 -16.50 -6.62 15.97
N LYS A 143 -16.70 -7.41 17.02
CA LYS A 143 -17.99 -8.07 17.26
C LYS A 143 -19.03 -7.07 17.74
N ASN A 144 -20.28 -7.19 17.27
CA ASN A 144 -21.46 -6.48 17.75
C ASN A 144 -21.47 -4.95 17.55
N GLN A 145 -20.73 -4.41 16.59
CA GLN A 145 -20.84 -3.00 16.20
C GLN A 145 -21.67 -2.86 14.92
N ASP A 146 -22.56 -1.86 14.89
CA ASP A 146 -23.19 -1.44 13.63
C ASP A 146 -22.13 -0.76 12.77
N LEU A 147 -21.78 -1.40 11.65
CA LEU A 147 -20.73 -0.90 10.76
C LEU A 147 -21.07 0.44 10.14
N ILE A 148 -22.34 0.67 9.78
CA ILE A 148 -22.74 1.91 9.12
C ILE A 148 -22.72 3.06 10.11
N ASP A 149 -23.25 2.86 11.32
CA ASP A 149 -23.23 3.91 12.35
C ASP A 149 -21.81 4.19 12.84
N GLY A 150 -20.96 3.17 12.98
CA GLY A 150 -19.54 3.35 13.32
C GLY A 150 -18.77 4.13 12.24
N LEU A 151 -19.02 3.85 10.96
CA LEU A 151 -18.44 4.63 9.86
C LEU A 151 -18.94 6.08 9.84
N LYS A 152 -20.23 6.30 10.11
CA LYS A 152 -20.83 7.64 10.20
C LYS A 152 -20.22 8.44 11.35
N GLU A 153 -20.13 7.83 12.53
CA GLU A 153 -19.51 8.46 13.71
C GLU A 153 -18.05 8.83 13.41
N TYR A 154 -17.29 7.92 12.81
CA TYR A 154 -15.91 8.18 12.42
C TYR A 154 -15.81 9.39 11.47
N ILE A 155 -16.54 9.38 10.35
CA ILE A 155 -16.41 10.43 9.33
C ILE A 155 -16.96 11.78 9.82
N ILE A 156 -17.93 11.81 10.73
CA ILE A 156 -18.42 13.05 11.36
C ILE A 156 -17.32 13.68 12.23
N ASN A 157 -16.61 12.86 12.98
CA ASN A 157 -15.55 13.31 13.89
C ASN A 157 -14.22 13.57 13.17
N PHE A 158 -14.03 13.06 11.95
CA PHE A 158 -12.84 13.30 11.16
C PHE A 158 -12.83 14.71 10.56
N SER A 159 -12.08 15.61 11.20
CA SER A 159 -12.03 17.03 10.82
C SER A 159 -10.81 17.35 9.95
N GLN A 160 -10.99 18.32 9.05
CA GLN A 160 -9.91 18.84 8.21
C GLN A 160 -8.79 19.48 9.04
N ARG A 161 -9.14 20.06 10.20
CA ARG A 161 -8.18 20.67 11.11
C ARG A 161 -7.26 19.61 11.70
N ASP A 162 -7.83 18.52 12.22
CA ASP A 162 -7.06 17.45 12.84
C ASP A 162 -6.16 16.75 11.79
N LEU A 163 -6.64 16.60 10.56
CA LEU A 163 -5.82 16.12 9.44
C LEU A 163 -4.59 17.01 9.23
N LEU A 164 -4.76 18.33 9.12
CA LEU A 164 -3.63 19.22 8.88
C LEU A 164 -2.68 19.33 10.07
N GLU A 165 -3.21 19.34 11.30
CA GLU A 165 -2.40 19.43 12.52
C GLU A 165 -1.54 18.17 12.73
N ARG A 166 -2.09 16.98 12.46
CA ARG A 166 -1.40 15.70 12.68
C ARG A 166 -0.57 15.23 11.48
N HIS A 167 -1.04 15.53 10.27
CA HIS A 167 -0.51 14.96 9.02
C HIS A 167 -0.09 16.00 7.99
N GLY A 168 -0.14 17.31 8.32
CA GLY A 168 0.28 18.35 7.38
C GLY A 168 1.70 18.18 6.85
N GLN A 169 2.61 17.63 7.67
CA GLN A 169 4.00 17.34 7.29
C GLN A 169 4.15 16.07 6.45
N ASP A 170 3.13 15.21 6.39
CA ASP A 170 3.14 14.00 5.57
C ASP A 170 2.75 14.29 4.11
N PHE A 171 2.28 15.51 3.80
CA PHE A 171 2.08 15.96 2.42
C PHE A 171 3.42 16.14 1.69
N ARG A 172 3.45 15.84 0.39
CA ARG A 172 4.60 16.14 -0.47
C ARG A 172 4.71 17.62 -0.87
N LEU A 173 3.65 18.39 -0.66
CA LEU A 173 3.62 19.84 -0.83
C LEU A 173 3.71 20.49 0.55
N ASP A 174 4.44 21.60 0.61
CA ASP A 174 4.38 22.49 1.79
C ASP A 174 2.93 22.88 2.06
N ILE A 175 2.52 22.86 3.33
CA ILE A 175 1.16 23.18 3.75
C ILE A 175 0.73 24.57 3.24
N ASP A 176 1.66 25.53 3.23
CA ASP A 176 1.41 26.90 2.75
C ASP A 176 1.17 26.98 1.24
N ARG A 177 1.55 25.95 0.48
CA ARG A 177 1.31 25.83 -0.97
C ARG A 177 0.04 25.05 -1.29
N LEU A 178 -0.62 24.48 -0.29
CA LEU A 178 -1.88 23.78 -0.48
C LEU A 178 -2.98 24.78 -0.88
N PRO A 179 -3.72 24.53 -1.98
CA PRO A 179 -4.82 25.39 -2.37
C PRO A 179 -5.86 25.54 -1.26
N ASN A 180 -6.36 26.76 -1.03
CA ASN A 180 -7.47 27.00 -0.10
C ASN A 180 -8.73 26.17 -0.44
N SER A 181 -8.88 25.78 -1.71
CA SER A 181 -9.95 24.89 -2.18
C SER A 181 -9.91 23.51 -1.54
N ILE A 182 -8.78 23.07 -0.96
CA ILE A 182 -8.69 21.79 -0.24
C ILE A 182 -9.62 21.76 0.97
N ARG A 183 -9.80 22.90 1.65
CA ARG A 183 -10.73 22.98 2.80
C ARG A 183 -12.17 22.71 2.36
N VAL A 184 -12.57 23.39 1.28
CA VAL A 184 -13.92 23.27 0.71
C VAL A 184 -14.13 21.88 0.11
N SER A 185 -13.12 21.32 -0.57
CA SER A 185 -13.22 19.98 -1.13
C SER A 185 -13.35 18.94 -0.02
N PHE A 186 -12.60 19.05 1.08
CA PHE A 186 -12.69 18.12 2.21
C PHE A 186 -14.10 18.03 2.77
N GLU A 187 -14.72 19.16 3.12
CA GLU A 187 -16.08 19.17 3.66
C GLU A 187 -17.10 18.63 2.66
N ARG A 188 -16.95 18.96 1.37
CA ARG A 188 -17.79 18.43 0.29
C ARG A 188 -17.66 16.91 0.16
N GLU A 189 -16.44 16.39 0.11
CA GLU A 189 -16.18 14.96 0.01
C GLU A 189 -16.70 14.21 1.26
N ARG A 190 -16.58 14.82 2.47
CA ARG A 190 -17.14 14.27 3.71
C ARG A 190 -18.66 14.10 3.64
N ILE A 191 -19.37 15.11 3.11
CA ILE A 191 -20.82 15.05 2.89
C ILE A 191 -21.16 13.96 1.84
N ASN A 192 -20.38 13.85 0.77
CA ASN A 192 -20.61 12.82 -0.25
C ASN A 192 -20.48 11.40 0.32
N ILE A 193 -19.52 11.16 1.22
CA ILE A 193 -19.38 9.88 1.92
C ILE A 193 -20.58 9.63 2.83
N LEU A 194 -21.01 10.62 3.61
CA LEU A 194 -22.21 10.50 4.45
C LEU A 194 -23.45 10.14 3.63
N ASN A 195 -23.60 10.72 2.44
CA ASN A 195 -24.67 10.38 1.52
C ASN A 195 -24.60 8.91 1.08
N VAL A 196 -23.41 8.41 0.73
CA VAL A 196 -23.18 6.99 0.42
C VAL A 196 -23.56 6.10 1.61
N LEU A 197 -23.14 6.44 2.83
CA LEU A 197 -23.47 5.69 4.05
C LEU A 197 -24.96 5.74 4.41
N ASN A 198 -25.71 6.73 3.90
CA ASN A 198 -27.16 6.84 4.02
C ASN A 198 -27.91 6.16 2.87
N GLY A 199 -27.21 5.47 1.95
CA GLY A 199 -27.82 4.75 0.83
C GLY A 199 -28.27 5.64 -0.32
N VAL A 200 -27.80 6.89 -0.39
CA VAL A 200 -28.05 7.77 -1.54
C VAL A 200 -27.25 7.27 -2.73
N LYS A 201 -27.92 7.10 -3.88
CA LYS A 201 -27.26 6.69 -5.13
C LYS A 201 -26.19 7.71 -5.53
N SER A 202 -24.98 7.24 -5.79
CA SER A 202 -23.82 8.06 -6.17
C SER A 202 -22.90 7.31 -7.11
N ASP A 203 -22.33 7.99 -8.10
CA ASP A 203 -21.28 7.44 -8.97
C ASP A 203 -19.87 7.57 -8.36
N MET A 204 -19.77 8.24 -7.20
CA MET A 204 -18.52 8.47 -6.46
C MET A 204 -18.21 7.31 -5.51
N TYR A 205 -16.94 7.14 -5.14
CA TYR A 205 -16.49 6.16 -4.15
C TYR A 205 -16.91 4.71 -4.46
N LYS A 206 -16.69 4.29 -5.70
CA LYS A 206 -17.10 2.97 -6.18
C LYS A 206 -16.48 1.83 -5.37
N ASN A 207 -15.24 2.00 -4.90
CA ASN A 207 -14.58 0.98 -4.10
C ASN A 207 -15.24 0.85 -2.73
N LEU A 208 -15.51 1.96 -2.05
CA LEU A 208 -16.20 1.94 -0.75
C LEU A 208 -17.61 1.35 -0.88
N GLN A 209 -18.37 1.77 -1.89
CA GLN A 209 -19.72 1.25 -2.16
C GLN A 209 -19.70 -0.26 -2.40
N ASP A 210 -18.75 -0.77 -3.18
CA ASP A 210 -18.60 -2.19 -3.45
C ASP A 210 -18.29 -2.98 -2.17
N CYS A 211 -17.37 -2.47 -1.34
CA CYS A 211 -17.02 -3.06 -0.04
C CYS A 211 -18.23 -3.15 0.90
N LEU A 212 -19.03 -2.07 1.00
CA LEU A 212 -20.27 -2.06 1.78
C LEU A 212 -21.30 -3.05 1.24
N GLY A 213 -21.42 -3.15 -0.09
CA GLY A 213 -22.30 -4.10 -0.77
C GLY A 213 -21.98 -5.55 -0.40
N ILE A 214 -20.69 -5.92 -0.39
CA ILE A 214 -20.24 -7.27 -0.04
C ILE A 214 -20.61 -7.65 1.39
N LEU A 215 -20.45 -6.75 2.34
CA LEU A 215 -20.81 -6.99 3.75
C LEU A 215 -22.32 -7.12 3.95
N ASN A 216 -23.10 -6.64 2.98
CA ASN A 216 -24.55 -6.82 2.83
C ASN A 216 -24.93 -7.97 1.87
N LYS A 217 -24.01 -8.93 1.63
CA LYS A 217 -24.21 -10.12 0.78
C LYS A 217 -24.39 -9.82 -0.72
N GLY A 218 -23.87 -8.69 -1.18
CA GLY A 218 -23.74 -8.37 -2.61
C GLY A 218 -22.59 -9.12 -3.29
N MET A 219 -22.52 -9.00 -4.61
CA MET A 219 -21.42 -9.54 -5.43
C MET A 219 -20.37 -8.45 -5.71
N PRO A 220 -19.08 -8.79 -5.69
CA PRO A 220 -18.01 -7.81 -5.87
C PRO A 220 -17.87 -7.34 -7.32
N THR A 221 -17.54 -6.07 -7.51
CA THR A 221 -17.36 -5.44 -8.84
C THR A 221 -15.96 -4.85 -9.04
N THR A 222 -15.30 -4.43 -7.96
CA THR A 222 -13.94 -3.86 -7.94
C THR A 222 -12.92 -4.89 -7.47
N SER A 223 -11.63 -4.60 -7.66
CA SER A 223 -10.54 -5.49 -7.20
C SER A 223 -10.52 -5.60 -5.68
N ILE A 224 -10.61 -4.49 -4.94
CA ILE A 224 -10.70 -4.50 -3.48
C ILE A 224 -11.97 -5.22 -2.99
N GLY A 225 -13.09 -5.04 -3.69
CA GLY A 225 -14.29 -5.81 -3.38
C GLY A 225 -14.09 -7.31 -3.53
N ARG A 226 -13.45 -7.78 -4.62
CA ARG A 226 -13.14 -9.20 -4.78
C ARG A 226 -12.19 -9.72 -3.69
N ILE A 227 -11.23 -8.91 -3.28
CA ILE A 227 -10.32 -9.24 -2.18
C ILE A 227 -11.09 -9.40 -0.85
N ILE A 228 -11.95 -8.44 -0.51
CA ILE A 228 -12.78 -8.52 0.70
C ILE A 228 -13.75 -9.69 0.61
N TYR A 229 -14.41 -9.88 -0.53
CA TYR A 229 -15.33 -10.99 -0.74
C TYR A 229 -14.62 -12.33 -0.51
N GLY A 230 -13.44 -12.54 -1.10
CA GLY A 230 -12.63 -13.74 -0.85
C GLY A 230 -12.27 -13.92 0.63
N ALA A 231 -11.97 -12.84 1.35
CA ALA A 231 -11.69 -12.87 2.79
C ALA A 231 -12.94 -13.07 3.66
N THR A 232 -14.16 -12.96 3.11
CA THR A 232 -15.39 -13.38 3.80
C THR A 232 -15.72 -14.85 3.59
N GLN A 233 -15.04 -15.51 2.65
CA GLN A 233 -15.18 -16.92 2.35
C GLN A 233 -13.94 -17.68 2.84
N GLU A 234 -13.93 -19.00 2.67
CA GLU A 234 -12.72 -19.79 2.87
C GLU A 234 -11.70 -19.42 1.78
N THR A 235 -10.53 -18.92 2.21
CA THR A 235 -9.47 -18.50 1.29
C THR A 235 -8.64 -19.71 0.87
N ASP A 236 -8.55 -19.94 -0.44
CA ASP A 236 -7.77 -21.04 -1.02
C ASP A 236 -6.26 -20.72 -1.04
N ILE A 237 -5.65 -20.80 0.15
CA ILE A 237 -4.21 -20.54 0.36
C ILE A 237 -3.34 -21.64 -0.26
N GLU A 238 -3.88 -22.84 -0.52
CA GLU A 238 -3.11 -24.00 -1.01
C GLU A 238 -2.58 -23.80 -2.44
N THR A 239 -3.26 -22.99 -3.24
CA THR A 239 -2.84 -22.64 -4.60
C THR A 239 -1.70 -21.61 -4.65
N LEU A 240 -1.37 -20.98 -3.53
CA LEU A 240 -0.33 -19.95 -3.47
C LEU A 240 1.07 -20.54 -3.30
N ASP A 241 2.05 -19.89 -3.93
CA ASP A 241 3.45 -20.18 -3.67
C ASP A 241 3.78 -20.02 -2.16
N VAL A 242 4.62 -20.93 -1.65
CA VAL A 242 5.03 -20.98 -0.24
C VAL A 242 5.59 -19.65 0.26
N PHE A 243 6.20 -18.84 -0.61
CA PHE A 243 6.65 -17.49 -0.32
C PHE A 243 5.50 -16.60 0.19
N TYR A 244 4.35 -16.59 -0.49
CA TYR A 244 3.20 -15.75 -0.11
C TYR A 244 2.52 -16.25 1.17
N VAL A 245 2.49 -17.57 1.36
CA VAL A 245 2.02 -18.17 2.63
C VAL A 245 2.91 -17.72 3.79
N ASN A 246 4.23 -17.72 3.59
CA ASN A 246 5.18 -17.25 4.60
C ASN A 246 5.11 -15.74 4.83
N LEU A 247 4.82 -14.95 3.80
CA LEU A 247 4.58 -13.51 3.91
C LEU A 247 3.37 -13.20 4.79
N ASN A 248 2.27 -13.96 4.63
CA ASN A 248 1.09 -13.81 5.49
C ASN A 248 1.40 -14.17 6.95
N LYS A 249 2.14 -15.27 7.18
CA LYS A 249 2.61 -15.65 8.52
C LYS A 249 3.51 -14.59 9.15
N TYR A 250 4.36 -13.95 8.35
CA TYR A 250 5.20 -12.83 8.79
C TYR A 250 4.36 -11.65 9.28
N LEU A 251 3.33 -11.24 8.53
CA LEU A 251 2.41 -10.19 8.97
C LEU A 251 1.65 -10.55 10.25
N SER A 252 1.20 -11.79 10.39
CA SER A 252 0.56 -12.26 11.64
C SER A 252 1.52 -12.20 12.83
N LYS A 253 2.82 -12.44 12.63
CA LYS A 253 3.86 -12.25 13.67
C LYS A 253 4.08 -10.77 14.00
N LEU A 254 4.14 -9.89 13.00
CA LEU A 254 4.23 -8.43 13.21
C LEU A 254 3.03 -7.91 14.02
N ARG A 255 1.81 -8.31 13.64
CA ARG A 255 0.57 -7.96 14.35
C ARG A 255 0.60 -8.37 15.81
N LYS A 256 1.21 -9.52 16.11
CA LYS A 256 1.31 -10.08 17.47
C LYS A 256 2.52 -9.55 18.25
N GLY A 257 3.29 -8.60 17.71
CA GLY A 257 4.50 -8.07 18.35
C GLY A 257 5.60 -9.13 18.55
N ARG A 258 5.67 -10.14 17.69
CA ARG A 258 6.59 -11.29 17.83
C ARG A 258 7.90 -11.13 17.07
N ILE A 259 8.13 -9.97 16.45
CA ILE A 259 9.36 -9.66 15.72
C ILE A 259 9.94 -8.40 16.36
N PRO A 260 11.16 -8.47 16.93
CA PRO A 260 11.88 -7.30 17.43
C PRO A 260 12.15 -6.26 16.33
N LEU A 261 12.19 -4.99 16.69
CA LEU A 261 12.52 -3.90 15.76
C LEU A 261 13.95 -4.06 15.21
N GLU A 262 14.87 -4.48 16.07
CA GLU A 262 16.31 -4.62 15.84
C GLU A 262 16.62 -5.66 14.75
N ASP A 263 15.73 -6.64 14.58
CA ASP A 263 15.86 -7.67 13.54
C ASP A 263 15.52 -7.13 12.14
N LEU A 264 14.81 -6.00 12.07
CA LEU A 264 14.28 -5.44 10.82
C LEU A 264 14.85 -4.06 10.48
N LYS A 265 15.27 -3.29 11.48
CA LYS A 265 15.78 -1.94 11.33
C LYS A 265 17.11 -1.94 10.59
N ILE A 266 17.23 -1.09 9.57
CA ILE A 266 18.48 -0.80 8.87
C ILE A 266 19.03 0.50 9.47
N ASN A 267 20.12 0.41 10.22
CA ASN A 267 20.74 1.59 10.85
C ASN A 267 21.46 2.46 9.81
N ASP A 268 22.27 1.83 8.95
CA ASP A 268 23.05 2.51 7.92
C ASP A 268 22.75 1.90 6.54
N TYR A 269 22.24 2.74 5.64
CA TYR A 269 21.91 2.33 4.29
C TYR A 269 23.15 2.35 3.38
N VAL A 270 23.53 1.17 2.89
CA VAL A 270 24.56 0.97 1.87
C VAL A 270 23.85 0.67 0.56
N LEU A 271 23.72 1.71 -0.29
CA LEU A 271 22.96 1.69 -1.53
C LEU A 271 23.87 2.05 -2.73
N PRO A 272 24.87 1.22 -3.05
CA PRO A 272 25.74 1.49 -4.20
C PRO A 272 24.94 1.42 -5.50
N ASP A 273 25.36 2.18 -6.50
CA ASP A 273 24.77 2.08 -7.83
C ASP A 273 25.07 0.70 -8.44
N ILE A 274 24.02 -0.11 -8.59
CA ILE A 274 24.11 -1.48 -9.07
C ILE A 274 24.68 -1.60 -10.49
N PHE A 275 24.59 -0.54 -11.30
CA PHE A 275 25.15 -0.50 -12.65
C PHE A 275 26.64 -0.12 -12.66
N GLY A 276 27.20 0.29 -11.52
CA GLY A 276 28.63 0.59 -11.36
C GLY A 276 29.53 -0.64 -11.23
N PHE A 277 28.96 -1.83 -11.04
CA PHE A 277 29.69 -3.09 -10.90
C PHE A 277 29.86 -3.81 -12.24
N GLU A 278 30.94 -4.58 -12.40
CA GLU A 278 31.25 -5.36 -13.60
C GLU A 278 30.79 -6.83 -13.47
N GLU A 279 30.77 -7.56 -14.59
CA GLU A 279 30.40 -8.98 -14.58
C GLU A 279 31.30 -9.80 -13.64
N GLY A 280 30.68 -10.59 -12.77
CA GLY A 280 31.37 -11.40 -11.78
C GLY A 280 31.56 -10.71 -10.42
N ASP A 281 31.44 -9.38 -10.35
CA ASP A 281 31.57 -8.63 -9.10
C ASP A 281 30.53 -9.05 -8.07
N MET A 282 30.96 -9.07 -6.81
CA MET A 282 30.11 -9.26 -5.64
C MET A 282 30.07 -7.98 -4.83
N PHE A 283 28.89 -7.60 -4.38
CA PHE A 283 28.69 -6.39 -3.59
C PHE A 283 27.62 -6.59 -2.52
N TYR A 284 27.60 -5.69 -1.56
CA TYR A 284 26.55 -5.60 -0.55
C TYR A 284 25.64 -4.41 -0.87
N HIS A 285 24.33 -4.64 -0.81
CA HIS A 285 23.31 -3.61 -0.95
C HIS A 285 22.25 -3.84 0.13
N SER A 286 21.94 -2.84 0.96
CA SER A 286 21.09 -3.02 2.15
C SER A 286 19.72 -3.64 1.84
N LEU A 287 19.16 -3.39 0.64
CA LEU A 287 17.85 -3.93 0.23
C LEU A 287 17.89 -5.29 -0.49
N LEU A 288 19.02 -5.63 -1.12
CA LEU A 288 19.20 -6.87 -1.89
C LEU A 288 20.04 -7.91 -1.15
N ASN A 289 20.70 -7.49 -0.07
CA ASN A 289 21.76 -8.22 0.61
C ASN A 289 22.95 -8.49 -0.34
N HIS A 290 23.82 -9.44 0.01
CA HIS A 290 24.91 -9.88 -0.85
C HIS A 290 24.39 -10.29 -2.23
N SER A 291 24.92 -9.61 -3.23
CA SER A 291 24.48 -9.69 -4.62
C SER A 291 25.67 -9.92 -5.54
N LYS A 292 25.43 -10.58 -6.67
CA LYS A 292 26.45 -10.84 -7.70
C LYS A 292 25.95 -10.42 -9.07
N VAL A 293 26.77 -9.70 -9.83
CA VAL A 293 26.49 -9.41 -11.23
C VAL A 293 26.77 -10.68 -12.05
N ILE A 294 25.72 -11.24 -12.63
CA ILE A 294 25.81 -12.43 -13.49
C ILE A 294 26.13 -12.05 -14.92
N LYS A 295 25.50 -10.96 -15.41
CA LYS A 295 25.68 -10.45 -16.76
C LYS A 295 25.39 -8.96 -16.80
N LYS A 296 26.13 -8.21 -17.62
CA LYS A 296 25.95 -6.78 -17.84
C LYS A 296 26.00 -6.50 -19.34
N GLU A 297 25.04 -5.72 -19.82
CA GLU A 297 24.99 -5.31 -21.21
C GLU A 297 24.81 -3.80 -21.30
N VAL A 298 25.72 -3.13 -22.01
CA VAL A 298 25.66 -1.70 -22.28
C VAL A 298 25.28 -1.50 -23.74
N ARG A 299 24.13 -0.86 -23.98
CA ARG A 299 23.66 -0.47 -25.31
C ARG A 299 23.60 1.05 -25.41
N ALA A 300 23.50 1.57 -26.63
CA ALA A 300 23.48 3.01 -26.89
C ALA A 300 22.31 3.75 -26.21
N ASP A 301 21.23 3.06 -25.88
CA ASP A 301 20.00 3.61 -25.29
C ASP A 301 19.75 3.19 -23.83
N GLY A 302 20.58 2.30 -23.26
CA GLY A 302 20.41 1.88 -21.87
C GLY A 302 21.43 0.84 -21.39
N LEU A 303 21.45 0.65 -20.08
CA LEU A 303 22.16 -0.44 -19.41
C LEU A 303 21.19 -1.51 -18.94
N THR A 304 21.63 -2.77 -19.01
CA THR A 304 20.96 -3.87 -18.32
C THR A 304 21.96 -4.65 -17.48
N SER A 305 21.55 -5.08 -16.29
CA SER A 305 22.35 -5.87 -15.37
C SER A 305 21.51 -7.00 -14.79
N LEU A 306 21.91 -8.24 -15.04
CA LEU A 306 21.33 -9.43 -14.41
C LEU A 306 22.04 -9.67 -13.09
N ILE A 307 21.32 -9.46 -11.99
CA ILE A 307 21.88 -9.53 -10.63
C ILE A 307 21.25 -10.71 -9.90
N SER A 308 22.09 -11.57 -9.37
CA SER A 308 21.68 -12.66 -8.48
C SER A 308 21.74 -12.20 -7.04
N THR A 309 20.68 -12.46 -6.30
CA THR A 309 20.54 -12.14 -4.88
C THR A 309 20.09 -13.39 -4.11
N LYS A 310 20.00 -13.28 -2.79
CA LYS A 310 19.43 -14.35 -1.95
C LYS A 310 17.98 -14.73 -2.34
N SER A 311 17.21 -13.78 -2.88
CA SER A 311 15.80 -13.98 -3.23
C SER A 311 15.59 -14.39 -4.69
N GLY A 312 16.62 -14.41 -5.52
CA GLY A 312 16.54 -14.83 -6.92
C GLY A 312 17.34 -13.93 -7.85
N ASN A 313 17.07 -14.07 -9.15
CA ASN A 313 17.74 -13.29 -10.19
C ASN A 313 16.81 -12.19 -10.70
N TYR A 314 17.32 -10.96 -10.75
CA TYR A 314 16.58 -9.78 -11.18
C TYR A 314 17.31 -9.15 -12.37
N LEU A 315 16.56 -8.85 -13.42
CA LEU A 315 17.08 -8.11 -14.57
C LEU A 315 16.78 -6.63 -14.40
N PHE A 316 17.80 -5.87 -14.01
CA PHE A 316 17.75 -4.43 -13.89
C PHE A 316 18.00 -3.75 -15.23
N LYS A 317 17.34 -2.63 -15.48
CA LYS A 317 17.39 -1.83 -16.69
C LYS A 317 17.35 -0.35 -16.33
N ARG A 318 18.28 0.44 -16.88
CA ARG A 318 18.29 1.90 -16.74
C ARG A 318 18.48 2.54 -18.10
N ASN A 319 17.55 3.41 -18.48
CA ASN A 319 17.67 4.20 -19.71
C ASN A 319 18.72 5.31 -19.49
N LEU A 320 19.56 5.55 -20.50
CA LEU A 320 20.58 6.62 -20.48
C LEU A 320 20.08 7.93 -21.11
N ARG A 321 18.79 8.00 -21.47
CA ARG A 321 18.16 9.15 -22.12
C ARG A 321 17.48 10.09 -21.15
#